data_AF-Q7T1K9-F1
#
_entry.id   AF-Q7T1K9-F1
#
_cell.length_a   1.000
_cell.length_b   1.000
_cell.length_c   1.000
_cell.angle_alpha   90.00
_cell.angle_beta   90.00
_cell.angle_gamma   90.00
#
_symmetry.space_group_name_H-M   'P 1'
#
loop_
_entity.id
_entity.type
_entity.pdbx_description
1 polymer ?
#
loop_
_entity_poly.entity_id
_entity_poly.type
_entity_poly.pdbx_seq_one_letter_code
_entity_poly.pdbx_strand_id
1 'polypeptide(L)'
;MLTQELDSHFPPIGRVIMPRPTSCHTSSLQTPNDKDQALQVSESALMSLARSLLQAWVDPLVVLSHSASTLPHPAQSTINNKIQELQQHSKSLGDGLDILSNKMGPAAQAISSLPYRGATDPGQDKISKLVHFNFLLSCLR
;
A
#
# COMPACT_ATOMS: atom_id res chain seq x y z
N MET A 1 12.23 -7.47 -1.10
CA MET A 1 11.88 -8.81 -0.62
C MET A 1 10.58 -9.33 -1.25
N LEU A 2 9.41 -8.71 -1.07
CA LEU A 2 8.13 -9.12 -1.71
C LEU A 2 8.11 -8.84 -3.23
N THR A 3 8.53 -7.64 -3.66
CA THR A 3 8.65 -7.28 -5.08
C THR A 3 9.65 -8.17 -5.83
N GLN A 4 10.78 -8.51 -5.19
CA GLN A 4 11.82 -9.36 -5.79
C GLN A 4 11.38 -10.82 -5.96
N GLU A 5 10.64 -11.35 -4.98
CA GLU A 5 10.03 -12.67 -5.10
C GLU A 5 8.97 -12.69 -6.19
N LEU A 6 8.28 -11.58 -6.42
CA LEU A 6 7.34 -11.48 -7.51
C LEU A 6 8.04 -11.32 -8.86
N ASP A 7 9.08 -10.48 -8.93
CA ASP A 7 9.87 -10.15 -10.12
C ASP A 7 10.50 -11.38 -10.79
N SER A 8 10.81 -12.42 -10.01
CA SER A 8 11.36 -13.69 -10.51
C SER A 8 10.31 -14.57 -11.19
N HIS A 9 9.01 -14.31 -10.97
CA HIS A 9 7.90 -15.08 -11.51
C HIS A 9 7.23 -14.44 -12.73
N PHE A 10 7.63 -13.22 -13.12
CA PHE A 10 7.13 -12.63 -14.37
C PHE A 10 7.97 -13.07 -15.58
N PRO A 11 7.35 -13.45 -16.71
CA PRO A 11 8.08 -13.65 -17.95
C PRO A 11 8.76 -12.32 -18.37
N PRO A 12 9.99 -12.36 -18.94
CA PRO A 12 10.75 -11.16 -19.31
C PRO A 12 9.97 -10.18 -20.20
N ILE A 13 9.11 -10.71 -21.06
CA ILE A 13 8.29 -9.95 -22.02
C ILE A 13 7.17 -9.15 -21.32
N GLY A 14 6.67 -9.60 -20.16
CA GLY A 14 5.67 -8.87 -19.38
C GLY A 14 6.18 -7.52 -18.87
N ARG A 15 7.50 -7.37 -18.67
CA ARG A 15 8.14 -6.11 -18.23
C ARG A 15 8.10 -5.01 -19.30
N VAL A 16 7.97 -5.38 -20.58
CA VAL A 16 8.01 -4.45 -21.74
C VAL A 16 6.62 -3.85 -22.05
N ILE A 17 5.55 -4.49 -21.57
CA ILE A 17 4.15 -4.14 -21.93
C ILE A 17 3.37 -3.57 -20.72
N MET A 18 3.93 -3.52 -19.52
CA MET A 18 3.20 -2.94 -18.38
C MET A 18 3.15 -1.41 -18.50
N PRO A 19 1.97 -0.81 -18.72
CA PRO A 19 1.85 0.64 -18.69
C PRO A 19 2.28 1.12 -17.31
N ARG A 20 3.21 2.07 -17.26
CA ARG A 20 3.63 2.68 -16.00
C ARG A 20 2.41 3.38 -15.41
N PRO A 21 1.89 2.92 -14.28
CA PRO A 21 0.69 3.50 -13.72
C PRO A 21 0.99 4.92 -13.24
N THR A 22 0.04 5.83 -13.44
CA THR A 22 0.30 7.27 -13.43
C THR A 22 0.38 7.86 -12.02
N SER A 23 -0.17 7.21 -11.00
CA SER A 23 -0.18 7.71 -9.62
C SER A 23 -0.73 6.69 -8.62
N CYS A 24 -0.13 6.59 -7.43
CA CYS A 24 -0.67 5.79 -6.32
C CYS A 24 -1.95 6.38 -5.73
N HIS A 25 -2.81 5.56 -5.11
CA HIS A 25 -4.07 6.01 -4.52
C HIS A 25 -3.90 7.02 -3.37
N THR A 26 -2.71 7.08 -2.77
CA THR A 26 -2.32 8.06 -1.75
C THR A 26 -1.78 9.38 -2.32
N SER A 27 -1.63 9.51 -3.64
CA SER A 27 -1.00 10.67 -4.28
C SER A 27 -1.73 12.00 -4.07
N SER A 28 -3.02 11.97 -3.69
CA SER A 28 -3.77 13.17 -3.32
C SER A 28 -3.44 13.70 -1.91
N LEU A 29 -2.69 12.95 -1.10
CA LEU A 29 -2.17 13.44 0.17
C LEU A 29 -1.02 14.40 -0.07
N GLN A 30 -1.03 15.51 0.66
CA GLN A 30 0.12 16.41 0.72
C GLN A 30 1.20 15.78 1.60
N THR A 31 2.04 14.94 0.99
CA THR A 31 3.22 14.38 1.64
C THR A 31 4.43 15.28 1.40
N PRO A 32 5.20 15.64 2.44
CA PRO A 32 6.47 16.34 2.24
C PRO A 32 7.42 15.43 1.44
N ASN A 33 8.03 15.98 0.39
CA ASN A 33 8.89 15.22 -0.54
C ASN A 33 10.36 15.22 -0.12
N ASP A 34 10.73 16.13 0.77
CA ASP A 34 12.09 16.31 1.25
C ASP A 34 12.10 16.72 2.73
N LYS A 35 13.31 16.74 3.30
CA LYS A 35 13.55 17.08 4.70
C LYS A 35 13.07 18.49 5.04
N ASP A 36 13.28 19.45 4.15
CA ASP A 36 12.99 20.86 4.42
C ASP A 36 11.47 21.09 4.47
N GLN A 37 10.72 20.46 3.56
CA GLN A 37 9.26 20.40 3.60
C GLN A 37 8.78 19.71 4.87
N ALA A 38 9.38 18.58 5.27
CA ALA A 38 8.96 17.85 6.46
C ALA A 38 9.16 18.68 7.74
N LEU A 39 10.25 19.44 7.85
CA LEU A 39 10.53 20.32 8.98
C LEU A 39 9.57 21.52 9.07
N GLN A 40 8.88 21.87 7.98
CA GLN A 40 7.87 22.93 7.97
C GLN A 40 6.47 22.45 8.37
N VAL A 41 6.22 21.14 8.41
CA VAL A 41 4.94 20.57 8.82
C VAL A 41 4.92 20.41 10.34
N SER A 42 3.80 20.74 10.98
CA SER A 42 3.66 20.53 12.44
C SER A 42 3.70 19.05 12.79
N GLU A 43 4.22 18.72 13.98
CA GLU A 43 4.27 17.34 14.47
C GLU A 43 2.89 16.66 14.47
N SER A 44 1.85 17.40 14.82
CA SER A 44 0.46 16.93 14.77
C SER A 44 -0.02 16.63 13.35
N ALA A 45 0.31 17.47 12.38
CA ALA A 45 -0.06 17.24 10.98
C ALA A 45 0.75 16.07 10.37
N LEU A 46 2.02 15.91 10.74
CA LEU A 46 2.82 14.73 10.37
C LEU A 46 2.22 13.44 10.95
N MET A 47 1.79 13.46 12.22
CA MET A 47 1.12 12.32 12.86
C MET A 47 -0.20 11.97 12.17
N SER A 48 -1.05 12.98 11.91
CA SER A 48 -2.30 12.83 11.16
C SER A 48 -2.06 12.26 9.75
N LEU A 49 -1.03 12.74 9.05
CA LEU A 49 -0.65 12.26 7.73
C LEU A 49 -0.20 10.79 7.78
N ALA A 50 0.67 10.42 8.72
CA ALA A 50 1.14 9.04 8.88
C ALA A 50 -0.02 8.07 9.13
N ARG A 51 -0.97 8.45 10.01
CA ARG A 51 -2.18 7.67 10.28
C ARG A 51 -3.09 7.58 9.05
N SER A 52 -3.26 8.67 8.32
CA SER A 52 -4.06 8.70 7.08
C SER A 52 -3.48 7.79 5.99
N LEU A 53 -2.15 7.80 5.82
CA LEU A 53 -1.45 6.90 4.90
C LEU A 53 -1.68 5.43 5.28
N LEU A 54 -1.49 5.09 6.55
CA LEU A 54 -1.66 3.73 7.03
C LEU A 54 -3.11 3.23 6.86
N GLN A 55 -4.09 4.10 7.16
CA GLN A 55 -5.51 3.80 6.97
C GLN A 55 -5.87 3.58 5.50
N ALA A 56 -5.28 4.35 4.58
CA ALA A 56 -5.53 4.22 3.15
C ALA A 56 -5.08 2.85 2.59
N TRP A 57 -4.14 2.17 3.26
CA TRP A 57 -3.62 0.86 2.87
C TRP A 57 -4.43 -0.34 3.38
N VAL A 58 -5.42 -0.14 4.27
CA VAL A 58 -6.23 -1.25 4.82
C VAL A 58 -6.93 -2.03 3.71
N ASP A 59 -7.71 -1.37 2.85
CA ASP A 59 -8.44 -2.04 1.76
C ASP A 59 -7.50 -2.59 0.67
N PRO A 60 -6.49 -1.85 0.17
CA PRO A 60 -5.52 -2.39 -0.80
C PRO A 60 -4.81 -3.66 -0.32
N LEU A 61 -4.45 -3.76 0.97
CA LEU A 61 -3.81 -4.97 1.51
C LEU A 61 -4.75 -6.18 1.48
N VAL A 62 -6.04 -5.97 1.69
CA VAL A 62 -7.05 -7.04 1.53
C VAL A 62 -7.16 -7.47 0.07
N VAL A 63 -7.17 -6.52 -0.87
CA VAL A 63 -7.19 -6.82 -2.32
C VAL A 63 -5.93 -7.56 -2.76
N LEU A 64 -4.76 -7.19 -2.24
CA LEU A 64 -3.50 -7.89 -2.48
C LEU A 64 -3.56 -9.34 -1.97
N SER A 65 -4.10 -9.56 -0.76
CA SER A 65 -4.25 -10.91 -0.20
C SER A 65 -5.14 -11.81 -1.06
N HIS A 66 -6.31 -11.30 -1.49
CA HIS A 66 -7.19 -12.02 -2.41
C HIS A 66 -6.52 -12.30 -3.75
N SER A 67 -5.80 -11.33 -4.32
CA SER A 67 -5.11 -11.49 -5.59
C SER A 67 -3.98 -12.52 -5.52
N ALA A 68 -3.21 -12.53 -4.43
CA ALA A 68 -2.12 -13.47 -4.21
C ALA A 68 -2.61 -14.94 -4.12
N SER A 69 -3.83 -15.16 -3.65
CA SER A 69 -4.46 -16.49 -3.65
C SER A 69 -4.63 -17.10 -5.04
N THR A 70 -4.59 -16.29 -6.10
CA THR A 70 -4.73 -16.73 -7.50
C THR A 70 -3.40 -17.10 -8.17
N LEU A 71 -2.27 -16.91 -7.49
CA LEU A 71 -0.95 -17.20 -8.01
C LEU A 71 -0.66 -18.72 -7.99
N PRO A 72 0.24 -19.23 -8.87
CA PRO A 72 0.65 -20.62 -8.83
C PRO A 72 1.51 -20.94 -7.60
N HIS A 73 1.47 -22.19 -7.14
CA HIS A 73 2.38 -22.71 -6.12
C HIS A 73 3.83 -22.78 -6.66
N PRO A 74 4.89 -22.43 -5.90
CA PRO A 74 4.90 -22.04 -4.48
C PRO A 74 4.77 -20.54 -4.21
N ALA A 75 4.72 -19.70 -5.24
CA ALA A 75 4.64 -18.25 -5.11
C ALA A 75 3.43 -17.82 -4.25
N GLN A 76 2.30 -18.51 -4.42
CA GLN A 76 1.08 -18.32 -3.64
C GLN A 76 1.33 -18.34 -2.12
N SER A 77 1.98 -19.38 -1.59
CA SER A 77 2.18 -19.52 -0.13
C SER A 77 3.13 -18.48 0.42
N THR A 78 4.24 -18.22 -0.28
CA THR A 78 5.24 -17.25 0.18
C THR A 78 4.66 -15.82 0.19
N ILE A 79 3.97 -15.45 -0.89
CA ILE A 79 3.39 -14.11 -1.03
C ILE A 79 2.23 -13.91 -0.04
N ASN A 80 1.36 -14.90 0.13
CA ASN A 80 0.26 -14.84 1.11
C ASN A 80 0.79 -14.62 2.52
N ASN A 81 1.79 -15.40 2.95
CA ASN A 81 2.37 -15.27 4.29
C ASN A 81 2.90 -13.86 4.53
N LYS A 82 3.62 -13.29 3.55
CA LYS A 82 4.16 -11.94 3.68
C LYS A 82 3.10 -10.84 3.68
N ILE A 83 2.02 -11.02 2.90
CA ILE A 83 0.89 -10.08 2.94
C ILE A 83 0.19 -10.14 4.31
N GLN A 84 0.02 -11.33 4.88
CA GLN A 84 -0.54 -11.50 6.23
C GLN A 84 0.35 -10.85 7.30
N GLU A 85 1.66 -11.06 7.24
CA GLU A 85 2.62 -10.37 8.13
C GLU A 85 2.50 -8.85 8.00
N LEU A 86 2.40 -8.34 6.77
CA LEU A 86 2.26 -6.91 6.51
C LEU A 86 0.93 -6.36 7.06
N GLN A 87 -0.19 -7.08 6.89
CA GLN A 87 -1.48 -6.71 7.48
C GLN A 87 -1.39 -6.63 9.01
N GLN A 88 -0.74 -7.62 9.64
CA GLN A 88 -0.58 -7.67 11.09
C GLN A 88 0.32 -6.53 11.61
N HIS A 89 1.44 -6.28 10.93
CA HIS A 89 2.34 -5.19 11.29
C HIS A 89 1.70 -3.82 11.05
N SER A 90 0.97 -3.65 9.95
CA SER A 90 0.21 -2.44 9.65
C SER A 90 -0.82 -2.16 10.74
N LYS A 91 -1.55 -3.19 11.20
CA LYS A 91 -2.49 -3.04 12.31
C LYS A 91 -1.80 -2.63 13.61
N SER A 92 -0.74 -3.35 13.99
CA SER A 92 0.00 -3.05 15.22
C SER A 92 0.62 -1.65 15.20
N LEU A 93 1.10 -1.18 14.06
CA LEU A 93 1.58 0.18 13.88
C LEU A 93 0.45 1.20 14.06
N GLY A 94 -0.72 0.93 13.47
CA GLY A 94 -1.91 1.78 13.60
C GLY A 94 -2.35 1.94 15.05
N ASP A 95 -2.46 0.83 15.78
CA ASP A 95 -2.79 0.82 17.20
C ASP A 95 -1.78 1.68 18.01
N GLY A 96 -0.49 1.57 17.69
CA GLY A 96 0.57 2.38 18.32
C GLY A 96 0.44 3.88 18.00
N LEU A 97 0.19 4.24 16.74
CA LEU A 97 0.01 5.63 16.32
C LEU A 97 -1.26 6.25 16.92
N ASP A 98 -2.32 5.46 17.10
CA ASP A 98 -3.54 5.91 17.78
C ASP A 98 -3.27 6.30 19.23
N ILE A 99 -2.53 5.46 19.97
CA ILE A 99 -2.10 5.76 21.35
C ILE A 99 -1.28 7.06 21.41
N LEU A 100 -0.36 7.25 20.46
CA LEU A 100 0.48 8.46 20.41
C LEU A 100 -0.33 9.71 20.05
N SER A 101 -1.16 9.64 19.02
CA SER A 101 -2.00 10.76 18.58
C SER A 101 -2.93 11.27 19.68
N ASN A 102 -3.45 10.37 20.52
CA ASN A 102 -4.28 10.71 21.68
C ASN A 102 -3.55 11.59 22.71
N LYS A 103 -2.22 11.51 22.77
CA LYS A 103 -1.40 12.34 23.67
C LYS A 103 -1.00 13.68 23.03
N MET A 104 -1.13 13.82 21.71
CA MET A 104 -0.73 15.01 20.95
C MET A 104 -1.90 15.96 20.67
N GLY A 105 -3.14 15.54 20.94
CA GLY A 105 -4.34 16.35 20.82
C GLY A 105 -5.09 16.19 19.47
N PRO A 106 -6.23 16.88 19.31
CA PRO A 106 -7.19 16.59 18.24
C PRO A 106 -6.64 16.73 16.81
N ALA A 107 -5.70 17.66 16.59
CA ALA A 107 -5.08 17.85 15.28
C ALA A 107 -4.28 16.61 14.81
N ALA A 108 -3.66 15.88 15.74
CA ALA A 108 -2.94 14.64 15.45
C ALA A 108 -3.87 13.45 15.22
N GLN A 109 -5.11 13.55 15.71
CA GLN A 109 -6.14 12.52 15.56
C GLN A 109 -6.90 12.61 14.23
N ALA A 110 -6.78 13.73 13.50
CA ALA A 110 -7.41 13.88 12.20
C ALA A 110 -6.97 12.76 11.25
N ILE A 111 -7.91 12.25 10.45
CA ILE A 111 -7.65 11.25 9.41
C ILE A 111 -8.27 11.75 8.11
N SER A 112 -7.47 11.77 7.05
CA SER A 112 -7.96 11.97 5.69
C SER A 112 -8.50 10.66 5.14
N SER A 113 -9.80 10.60 4.86
CA SER A 113 -10.41 9.44 4.22
C SER A 113 -10.05 9.39 2.74
N LEU A 114 -9.36 8.32 2.33
CA LEU A 114 -9.00 8.05 0.94
C LEU A 114 -9.58 6.69 0.56
N PRO A 115 -10.86 6.64 0.16
CA PRO A 115 -11.46 5.38 -0.24
C PRO A 115 -10.68 4.81 -1.42
N TYR A 116 -10.20 3.58 -1.26
CA TYR A 116 -9.51 2.89 -2.34
C TYR A 116 -10.51 2.58 -3.45
N ARG A 117 -10.40 3.32 -4.56
CA ARG A 117 -11.21 3.13 -5.77
C ARG A 117 -10.53 2.26 -6.82
N GLY A 118 -9.39 1.63 -6.49
CA GLY A 118 -8.73 0.74 -7.43
C GLY A 118 -9.68 -0.40 -7.80
N ALA A 119 -9.74 -0.71 -9.09
CA ALA A 119 -10.76 -1.57 -9.67
C ALA A 119 -10.90 -2.88 -8.87
N THR A 120 -12.08 -3.07 -8.28
CA THR A 120 -12.52 -4.33 -7.66
C THR A 120 -12.59 -5.48 -8.67
N ASP A 121 -12.49 -5.18 -9.97
CA ASP A 121 -12.26 -6.15 -11.03
C ASP A 121 -10.92 -5.83 -11.71
N PRO A 122 -9.83 -6.54 -11.36
CA PRO A 122 -8.51 -6.33 -11.95
C PRO A 122 -8.41 -6.77 -13.43
N GLY A 123 -9.55 -6.95 -14.12
CA GLY A 123 -9.66 -7.59 -15.43
C GLY A 123 -9.77 -9.09 -15.26
N GLN A 124 -10.60 -9.74 -16.07
CA GLN A 124 -10.77 -11.20 -16.01
C GLN A 124 -9.51 -11.95 -16.49
N ASP A 125 -8.73 -11.35 -17.39
CA ASP A 125 -7.54 -11.96 -17.97
C ASP A 125 -6.35 -11.94 -17.00
N LYS A 126 -5.52 -12.98 -17.10
CA LYS A 126 -4.38 -13.22 -16.21
C LYS A 126 -3.33 -12.10 -16.25
N ILE A 127 -3.19 -11.40 -17.38
CA ILE A 127 -2.17 -10.36 -17.56
C ILE A 127 -2.61 -9.10 -16.83
N SER A 128 -3.85 -8.65 -17.01
CA SER A 128 -4.40 -7.48 -16.30
C SER A 128 -4.34 -7.64 -14.78
N LYS A 129 -4.66 -8.83 -14.26
CA LYS A 129 -4.52 -9.17 -12.83
C LYS A 129 -3.10 -8.98 -12.33
N LEU A 130 -2.14 -9.48 -13.10
CA LEU A 130 -0.73 -9.44 -12.76
C LEU A 130 -0.16 -8.00 -12.83
N VAL A 131 -0.62 -7.19 -13.79
CA VAL A 131 -0.28 -5.77 -13.91
C VAL A 131 -0.80 -4.98 -12.71
N HIS A 132 -2.07 -5.13 -12.37
CA HIS A 132 -2.67 -4.46 -11.21
C HIS A 132 -1.98 -4.86 -9.90
N PHE A 133 -1.68 -6.14 -9.74
CA PHE A 133 -0.97 -6.64 -8.57
C PHE A 133 0.44 -6.02 -8.44
N ASN A 134 1.20 -5.99 -9.54
CA ASN A 134 2.52 -5.36 -9.55
C ASN A 134 2.47 -3.86 -9.25
N PHE A 135 1.47 -3.16 -9.81
CA PHE A 135 1.27 -1.75 -9.53
C PHE A 135 1.03 -1.48 -8.04
N LEU A 136 0.09 -2.19 -7.43
CA LEU A 136 -0.21 -2.00 -6.02
C LEU A 136 1.01 -2.25 -5.12
N LEU A 137 1.81 -3.26 -5.44
CA LEU A 137 3.06 -3.51 -4.73
C LEU A 137 4.11 -2.42 -4.97
N SER A 138 4.16 -1.82 -6.15
CA SER A 138 5.05 -0.68 -6.42
C SER A 138 4.68 0.56 -5.61
N CYS A 139 3.39 0.76 -5.33
CA CYS A 139 2.92 1.87 -4.49
C CYS A 139 3.17 1.66 -3.00
N LEU A 140 3.24 0.41 -2.55
CA LEU A 140 3.45 0.04 -1.16
C LEU A 140 4.93 0.13 -0.74
N ARG A 141 5.84 0.10 -1.71
CA ARG A 141 7.29 0.04 -1.50
C ARG A 141 7.87 1.38 -1.06
#